data_AF-A0A5K0ZEM2-F1
#
_entry.id   AF-A0A5K0ZEM2-F1
#
_cell.length_a   1.000
_cell.length_b   1.000
_cell.length_c   1.000
_cell.angle_alpha   90.00
_cell.angle_beta   90.00
_cell.angle_gamma   90.00
#
_symmetry.space_group_name_H-M   'P 1'
#
loop_
_entity.id
_entity.type
_entity.pdbx_description
1 polymer ?
#
loop_
_entity_poly.entity_id
_entity_poly.type
_entity_poly.pdbx_seq_one_letter_code
_entity_poly.pdbx_strand_id
1 'polypeptide(L)' 'PVRKTHLDWQIRSKIISGIARGLLYLHEDSPLKIIHRDLKASNILLDQDMTAKISALSWQSLLEWKKHKARR' A
#
# COMPACT_ATOMS: atom_id res chain seq x y z
N PRO A 1 -16.30 19.80 -8.32
CA PRO A 1 -15.36 19.40 -9.38
C PRO A 1 -14.02 18.93 -8.78
N VAL A 2 -13.74 17.63 -8.82
CA VAL A 2 -12.42 17.09 -8.43
C VAL A 2 -11.39 17.69 -9.38
N ARG A 3 -10.42 18.44 -8.84
CA ARG A 3 -9.33 19.03 -9.63
C ARG A 3 -8.63 17.89 -10.35
N LYS A 4 -8.70 17.86 -11.69
CA LYS A 4 -7.83 16.99 -12.50
C LYS A 4 -6.42 17.55 -12.40
N THR A 5 -5.72 17.23 -11.31
CA THR A 5 -4.28 17.47 -11.21
C THR A 5 -3.64 16.69 -12.34
N HIS A 6 -2.94 17.39 -13.24
CA HIS A 6 -2.26 16.77 -14.36
C HIS A 6 -1.11 15.93 -13.80
N LEU A 7 -1.36 14.64 -13.57
CA LEU A 7 -0.34 13.69 -13.15
C LEU A 7 0.55 13.44 -14.38
N ASP A 8 1.65 14.17 -14.46
CA ASP A 8 2.69 13.91 -15.44
C ASP A 8 3.30 12.50 -15.23
N TRP A 9 4.06 12.06 -16.22
CA TRP A 9 4.64 10.72 -16.18
C TRP A 9 5.63 10.55 -15.02
N GLN A 10 6.37 11.60 -14.66
CA GLN A 10 7.31 11.56 -13.53
C GLN A 10 6.58 11.26 -12.21
N ILE A 11 5.47 11.95 -11.94
CA ILE A 11 4.65 11.71 -10.75
C ILE A 11 4.05 10.31 -10.78
N ARG A 12 3.53 9.84 -11.93
CA ARG A 12 3.01 8.48 -12.06
C ARG A 12 4.07 7.42 -11.80
N SER A 13 5.27 7.60 -12.34
CA SER A 13 6.41 6.70 -12.10
C SER A 13 6.77 6.66 -10.61
N LYS A 14 6.83 7.83 -9.94
CA LYS A 14 7.05 7.91 -8.49
C LYS A 14 6.00 7.13 -7.68
N ILE A 15 4.73 7.28 -8.04
CA ILE A 15 3.61 6.54 -7.42
C ILE A 15 3.78 5.03 -7.61
N ILE A 16 4.02 4.57 -8.84
CA ILE A 16 4.20 3.14 -9.17
C ILE A 16 5.37 2.56 -8.37
N SER A 17 6.52 3.25 -8.32
CA SER A 17 7.68 2.82 -7.53
C SER A 17 7.39 2.81 -6.03
N GLY A 18 6.53 3.69 -5.52
CA GLY A 18 6.04 3.65 -4.14
C GLY A 18 5.18 2.42 -3.85
N ILE A 19 4.24 2.10 -4.75
CA ILE A 19 3.38 0.90 -4.63
C ILE A 19 4.22 -0.37 -4.66
N ALA A 20 5.17 -0.48 -5.60
CA ALA A 20 6.05 -1.64 -5.70
C ALA A 20 6.88 -1.86 -4.43
N ARG A 21 7.44 -0.78 -3.85
CA ARG A 21 8.17 -0.85 -2.57
C ARG A 21 7.27 -1.25 -1.41
N GLY A 22 6.04 -0.73 -1.34
CA GLY A 22 5.07 -1.15 -0.33
C GLY A 22 4.70 -2.63 -0.42
N LEU A 23 4.53 -3.16 -1.63
CA LEU A 23 4.26 -4.58 -1.85
C LEU A 23 5.46 -5.46 -1.49
N LEU A 24 6.66 -5.06 -1.89
CA LEU A 24 7.90 -5.76 -1.52
C LEU A 24 8.04 -5.85 0.00
N TYR A 25 7.80 -4.74 0.70
CA TYR A 25 7.82 -4.73 2.16
C TYR A 25 6.81 -5.71 2.76
N LEU A 26 5.56 -5.73 2.27
CA LEU A 26 4.54 -6.65 2.77
C LEU A 26 4.88 -8.13 2.52
N HIS A 27 5.56 -8.44 1.41
CA HIS A 27 5.84 -9.81 1.00
C HIS A 27 7.15 -10.39 1.55
N GLU A 28 8.21 -9.57 1.65
CA GLU A 28 9.57 -10.06 1.89
C GLU A 28 10.21 -9.42 3.13
N ASP A 29 10.13 -8.10 3.28
CA ASP A 29 10.88 -7.39 4.34
C ASP A 29 10.13 -7.33 5.69
N SER A 30 8.81 -7.50 5.67
CA SER A 30 8.00 -7.50 6.88
C SER A 30 8.26 -8.76 7.71
N PRO A 31 8.39 -8.66 9.06
CA PRO A 31 8.51 -9.81 9.95
C PRO A 31 7.35 -10.82 9.84
N LEU A 32 6.23 -10.36 9.27
CA LEU A 32 5.10 -11.19 8.87
C LEU A 32 4.87 -11.02 7.37
N LYS A 33 4.91 -12.11 6.60
CA LYS A 33 4.55 -12.09 5.18
C LYS A 33 3.04 -11.88 5.05
N ILE A 34 2.64 -10.69 4.60
CA ILE A 34 1.24 -10.29 4.42
C ILE A 34 0.91 -10.27 2.93
N ILE A 35 -0.04 -11.10 2.51
CA ILE A 35 -0.63 -10.97 1.17
C ILE A 35 -1.75 -9.93 1.24
N HIS A 36 -1.65 -8.85 0.45
CA HIS A 36 -2.61 -7.73 0.48
C HIS A 36 -4.02 -8.13 0.03
N ARG A 37 -4.12 -8.94 -1.04
CA ARG A 37 -5.35 -9.51 -1.66
C ARG A 37 -6.38 -8.51 -2.23
N ASP A 38 -6.39 -7.25 -1.80
CA ASP A 38 -7.30 -6.21 -2.31
C ASP A 38 -6.53 -4.98 -2.81
N LEU A 39 -5.59 -5.18 -3.74
CA LEU A 39 -4.84 -4.06 -4.33
C LEU A 39 -5.69 -3.37 -5.40
N LYS A 40 -6.21 -2.19 -5.07
CA LYS A 40 -7.01 -1.35 -5.98
C LYS A 40 -6.67 0.12 -5.79
N ALA A 41 -6.98 0.94 -6.79
CA ALA A 41 -6.64 2.36 -6.78
C ALA A 41 -7.20 3.12 -5.56
N SER A 42 -8.42 2.78 -5.11
CA SER A 42 -9.03 3.39 -3.92
C SER A 42 -8.34 3.02 -2.60
N ASN A 43 -7.49 1.98 -2.62
CA ASN A 43 -6.68 1.55 -1.48
C ASN A 43 -5.26 2.14 -1.55
N ILE A 44 -4.92 2.96 -2.56
CA ILE A 44 -3.64 3.68 -2.61
C ILE A 44 -3.87 5.12 -2.16
N LEU A 45 -3.28 5.49 -1.02
CA LEU A 45 -3.28 6.87 -0.53
C LEU A 45 -2.03 7.58 -1.03
N LEU A 46 -2.20 8.83 -1.46
CA LEU A 46 -1.10 9.72 -1.78
C LEU A 46 -0.97 10.74 -0.65
N ASP A 47 0.24 10.91 -0.13
CA ASP A 47 0.53 12.01 0.79
C ASP A 47 0.83 13.32 0.04
N GLN A 48 1.17 14.36 0.80
CA GLN A 48 1.44 15.71 0.27
C GLN A 48 2.59 15.74 -0.75
N ASP A 49 3.50 14.75 -0.70
CA ASP A 49 4.65 14.63 -1.60
C ASP A 49 4.37 13.70 -2.79
N MET A 50 3.12 13.30 -3.02
CA MET A 50 2.71 12.32 -4.04
C MET A 50 3.39 10.95 -3.85
N THR A 51 3.73 10.60 -2.61
CA THR A 51 4.27 9.29 -2.27
C THR A 51 3.12 8.32 -2.01
N ALA A 52 3.16 7.17 -2.66
CA ALA A 52 2.14 6.14 -2.52
C ALA A 52 2.28 5.37 -1.21
N LYS A 53 1.18 5.27 -0.46
CA LYS A 53 1.01 4.44 0.73
C LYS A 53 -0.10 3.44 0.47
N ILE A 54 0.21 2.16 0.68
CA ILE A 54 -0.80 1.10 0.57
C ILE A 54 -1.68 1.18 1.82
N SER A 55 -2.97 1.36 1.62
CA SER A 55 -4.00 1.47 2.66
C SER A 55 -5.02 0.35 2.50
N ALA A 56 -5.81 0.11 3.56
CA ALA A 56 -6.83 -0.93 3.62
C ALA A 56 -6.30 -2.34 3.32
N LEU A 57 -5.71 -2.96 4.36
CA LEU A 57 -5.49 -4.40 4.39
C LEU A 57 -6.84 -5.13 4.42
N SER A 58 -6.97 -6.25 3.70
CA SER A 58 -8.16 -7.10 3.80
C SER A 58 -8.38 -7.58 5.25
N TRP A 59 -9.63 -7.83 5.63
CA TRP A 59 -9.96 -8.36 6.96
C TRP A 59 -9.19 -9.64 7.31
N GLN A 60 -8.95 -10.50 6.32
CA GLN A 60 -8.18 -11.73 6.48
C GLN A 60 -6.72 -11.43 6.83
N SER A 61 -6.11 -10.49 6.11
CA SER A 61 -4.74 -10.02 6.38
C SER A 61 -4.61 -9.38 7.77
N LEU A 62 -5.63 -8.62 8.19
CA LEU A 62 -5.66 -8.00 9.52
C LEU A 62 -5.79 -9.03 10.65
N LEU A 63 -6.61 -10.07 10.46
CA LEU A 63 -6.77 -11.16 11.43
C LEU A 63 -5.46 -11.93 11.62
N GLU A 64 -4.78 -12.29 10.54
CA GLU A 64 -3.48 -12.99 10.62
C GLU A 64 -2.42 -12.12 11.32
N TRP A 65 -2.38 -10.83 11.03
CA TRP A 65 -1.48 -9.91 11.74
C TRP A 65 -1.79 -9.80 13.23
N LYS A 66 -3.07 -9.68 13.61
CA LYS A 66 -3.49 -9.65 15.03
C LYS A 66 -3.14 -10.95 15.76
N LYS A 67 -3.35 -12.12 15.13
CA LYS A 67 -2.96 -13.43 15.69
C LYS A 67 -1.45 -13.52 15.89
N HIS A 68 -0.65 -13.04 14.95
CA HIS A 68 0.81 -13.04 15.08
C HIS A 68 1.27 -12.12 16.23
N LYS A 69 0.71 -10.92 16.37
CA LYS A 69 1.03 -10.01 17.48
C LYS A 69 0.61 -10.54 18.85
N ALA A 70 -0.49 -11.28 18.95
CA ALA A 70 -0.96 -11.86 20.21
C ALA A 70 -0.14 -13.08 20.68
N ARG A 71 0.73 -13.64 19.83
CA ARG A 71 1.62 -14.76 20.15
C ARG A 71 3.04 -14.34 20.55
N ARG A 72 3.30 -13.03 20.64
CA ARG A 72 4.52 -12.44 21.17
C ARG A 72 4.19 -11.70 22.46
#